data_AF-A0A4R5PCT8-F1
#
_entry.id   AF-A0A4R5PCT8-F1
#
_cell.length_a   1.000
_cell.length_b   1.000
_cell.length_c   1.000
_cell.angle_alpha   90.00
_cell.angle_beta   90.00
_cell.angle_gamma   90.00
#
_symmetry.space_group_name_H-M   'P 1'
#
loop_
_entity.id
_entity.type
_entity.pdbx_description
1 polymer ?
#
loop_
_entity_poly.entity_id
_entity_poly.type
_entity_poly.pdbx_seq_one_letter_code
_entity_poly.pdbx_strand_id
1 'polypeptide(L)'
;MTEQIATHEDVARPAESQRDPETLRGALADWISAQLPADAAFSVDHAELPSANGMSSETILADAQWTENGQRAAHRLVIRTAPQPDSSPVFPTYDMRRQFDVMDALGQHSSAVVPPVRWYCDDTTVLGGEFFVMDRVDGDVPPDRMPYTFGSWVTEAAEADRHKMQRLTVDQLARIHAAPTENFAFLDDAREGETGLDAHVRRTHEFYEWVRGDGPTIPLIDRGFEWLRENWPEESLRANDVVSWGDSRPGNVIYRNFEPVALLDWEMASIGPRELDLGWIIFLHRFFQDLAEVATLPGLPDFCKRADIAAEYAALTGHHAADLDFYTAYAALQHAVIMVRIQMRAMAFGQAQMPNDPDDLILHRLTLEKMLNGTYWAGVPA
;
A
#
# COMPACT_ATOMS: atom_id res chain seq x y z
N MET A 1 -8.16 -24.25 -36.97
CA MET A 1 -9.17 -23.20 -36.80
C MET A 1 -8.98 -22.74 -35.36
N THR A 2 -8.25 -21.66 -35.21
CA THR A 2 -7.60 -21.24 -33.96
C THR A 2 -8.45 -20.12 -33.39
N GLU A 3 -9.21 -20.41 -32.33
CA GLU A 3 -9.97 -19.37 -31.61
C GLU A 3 -9.00 -18.60 -30.71
N GLN A 4 -8.88 -17.31 -30.99
CA GLN A 4 -8.17 -16.33 -30.19
C GLN A 4 -8.87 -16.18 -28.84
N ILE A 5 -8.12 -16.45 -27.77
CA ILE A 5 -8.51 -16.10 -26.40
C ILE A 5 -8.38 -14.57 -26.31
N ALA A 6 -9.51 -13.88 -26.23
CA ALA A 6 -9.52 -12.45 -25.93
C ALA A 6 -8.97 -12.23 -24.52
N THR A 7 -7.88 -11.46 -24.43
CA THR A 7 -7.31 -10.96 -23.18
C THR A 7 -8.32 -10.04 -22.49
N HIS A 8 -8.69 -10.37 -21.26
CA HIS A 8 -9.72 -9.67 -20.48
C HIS A 8 -9.18 -8.34 -19.89
N GLU A 9 -8.77 -7.42 -20.75
CA GLU A 9 -8.41 -6.04 -20.37
C GLU A 9 -9.61 -5.08 -20.42
N ASP A 10 -10.79 -5.55 -20.87
CA ASP A 10 -11.91 -4.67 -21.15
C ASP A 10 -13.00 -4.66 -20.06
N VAL A 11 -13.06 -3.49 -19.41
CA VAL A 11 -14.30 -2.78 -19.03
C VAL A 11 -14.91 -3.08 -17.65
N ALA A 12 -14.68 -2.10 -16.76
CA ALA A 12 -15.76 -1.31 -16.15
C ALA A 12 -15.24 0.12 -15.93
N ARG A 13 -15.12 0.92 -17.00
CA ARG A 13 -14.63 2.31 -16.88
C ARG A 13 -15.09 3.24 -18.03
N PRO A 14 -16.12 4.07 -17.81
CA PRO A 14 -16.25 5.39 -18.46
C PRO A 14 -16.55 6.50 -17.43
N ALA A 15 -16.09 7.74 -17.53
CA ALA A 15 -16.12 8.61 -18.72
C ALA A 15 -14.89 8.56 -19.65
N GLU A 16 -15.13 8.23 -20.92
CA GLU A 16 -14.10 8.07 -21.97
C GLU A 16 -13.37 9.36 -22.37
N SER A 17 -13.92 10.56 -22.11
CA SER A 17 -13.32 11.81 -22.60
C SER A 17 -12.14 12.33 -21.78
N GLN A 18 -11.96 11.88 -20.54
CA GLN A 18 -10.87 12.32 -19.65
C GLN A 18 -9.65 11.39 -19.68
N ARG A 19 -9.71 10.31 -20.47
CA ARG A 19 -8.60 9.37 -20.69
C ARG A 19 -7.96 9.46 -22.06
N ASP A 20 -8.43 10.38 -22.88
CA ASP A 20 -7.75 10.73 -24.10
C ASP A 20 -6.36 11.30 -23.73
N PRO A 21 -5.25 10.66 -24.14
CA PRO A 21 -3.91 11.07 -23.77
C PRO A 21 -3.61 12.53 -24.14
N GLU A 22 -4.19 13.02 -25.23
CA GLU A 22 -3.97 14.38 -25.71
C GLU A 22 -4.69 15.43 -24.85
N THR A 23 -5.95 15.15 -24.47
CA THR A 23 -6.70 15.97 -23.52
C THR A 23 -6.00 16.04 -22.17
N LEU A 24 -5.54 14.88 -21.67
CA LEU A 24 -4.79 14.79 -20.41
C LEU A 24 -3.48 15.57 -20.47
N ARG A 25 -2.71 15.40 -21.56
CA ARG A 25 -1.47 16.13 -21.81
C ARG A 25 -1.70 17.64 -21.83
N GLY A 26 -2.77 18.10 -22.47
CA GLY A 26 -3.16 19.52 -22.52
C GLY A 26 -3.47 20.08 -21.13
N ALA A 27 -4.34 19.41 -20.36
CA ALA A 27 -4.70 19.83 -19.01
C ALA A 27 -3.49 19.88 -18.06
N LEU A 28 -2.63 18.86 -18.11
CA LEU A 28 -1.38 18.83 -17.35
C LEU A 28 -0.42 19.93 -17.79
N ALA A 29 -0.31 20.20 -19.10
CA ALA A 29 0.57 21.24 -19.60
C ALA A 29 0.14 22.63 -19.10
N ASP A 30 -1.14 22.95 -19.22
CA ASP A 30 -1.68 24.23 -18.76
C ASP A 30 -1.44 24.38 -17.25
N TRP A 31 -1.75 23.35 -16.47
CA TRP A 31 -1.60 23.41 -15.01
C TRP A 31 -0.14 23.45 -14.54
N ILE A 32 0.75 22.59 -15.06
CA ILE A 32 2.18 22.57 -14.67
C ILE A 32 2.86 23.88 -15.06
N SER A 33 2.53 24.45 -16.23
CA SER A 33 3.11 25.72 -16.66
C SER A 33 2.87 26.85 -15.67
N ALA A 34 1.71 26.84 -14.98
CA ALA A 34 1.38 27.82 -13.95
C ALA A 34 2.17 27.64 -12.64
N GLN A 35 2.79 26.47 -12.42
CA GLN A 35 3.65 26.20 -11.26
C GLN A 35 5.11 26.65 -11.48
N LEU A 36 5.48 26.95 -12.72
CA LEU A 36 6.83 27.30 -13.11
C LEU A 36 7.02 28.82 -13.20
N PRO A 37 8.27 29.32 -13.12
CA PRO A 37 8.56 30.72 -13.43
C PRO A 37 8.04 31.12 -14.82
N ALA A 38 7.52 32.34 -14.96
CA ALA A 38 6.87 32.79 -16.20
C ALA A 38 7.80 32.79 -17.44
N ASP A 39 9.12 32.80 -17.23
CA ASP A 39 10.14 32.72 -18.28
C ASP A 39 10.68 31.30 -18.51
N ALA A 40 10.20 30.30 -17.75
CA ALA A 40 10.55 28.92 -17.96
C ALA A 40 9.92 28.44 -19.28
N ALA A 41 10.74 28.28 -20.32
CA ALA A 41 10.32 27.51 -21.49
C ALA A 41 9.88 26.13 -21.00
N PHE A 42 8.68 25.68 -21.37
CA PHE A 42 8.05 24.45 -20.84
C PHE A 42 7.33 23.66 -21.95
N SER A 43 7.35 22.33 -21.86
CA SER A 43 6.49 21.43 -22.64
C SER A 43 6.17 20.16 -21.87
N VAL A 44 5.00 19.57 -22.12
CA VAL A 44 4.69 18.16 -21.81
C VAL A 44 4.73 17.40 -23.13
N ASP A 45 5.71 16.51 -23.25
CA ASP A 45 5.98 15.77 -24.47
C ASP A 45 5.09 14.52 -24.55
N HIS A 46 4.75 13.95 -23.39
CA HIS A 46 3.96 12.73 -23.28
C HIS A 46 3.15 12.69 -21.97
N ALA A 47 1.94 12.14 -22.01
CA ALA A 47 1.14 11.82 -20.84
C ALA A 47 0.29 10.57 -21.14
N GLU A 48 0.31 9.57 -20.27
CA GLU A 48 -0.49 8.35 -20.44
C GLU A 48 -1.00 7.80 -19.11
N LEU A 49 -2.11 7.05 -19.18
CA LEU A 49 -2.53 6.15 -18.13
C LEU A 49 -2.01 4.74 -18.46
N PRO A 50 -1.13 4.14 -17.65
CA PRO A 50 -0.69 2.76 -17.87
C PRO A 50 -1.86 1.77 -17.81
N SER A 51 -1.78 0.69 -18.59
CA SER A 51 -2.76 -0.41 -18.54
C SER A 51 -2.76 -1.13 -17.19
N ALA A 52 -1.60 -1.23 -16.54
CA ALA A 52 -1.43 -1.73 -15.19
C ALA A 52 -1.61 -0.60 -14.16
N ASN A 53 -2.85 -0.31 -13.78
CA ASN A 53 -3.17 0.64 -12.72
C ASN A 53 -3.60 -0.08 -11.44
N GLY A 54 -3.18 0.45 -10.28
CA GLY A 54 -3.62 -0.03 -8.96
C GLY A 54 -5.13 0.10 -8.76
N MET A 55 -5.66 -0.58 -7.73
CA MET A 55 -7.10 -0.59 -7.47
C MET A 55 -7.60 0.63 -6.67
N SER A 56 -6.71 1.34 -5.97
CA SER A 56 -7.06 2.44 -5.06
C SER A 56 -6.98 3.82 -5.70
N SER A 57 -6.04 4.09 -6.61
CA SER A 57 -5.87 5.41 -7.27
C SER A 57 -5.49 5.26 -8.74
N GLU A 58 -5.79 6.26 -9.56
CA GLU A 58 -5.28 6.29 -10.94
C GLU A 58 -3.87 6.89 -10.96
N THR A 59 -2.96 6.26 -11.71
CA THR A 59 -1.60 6.73 -11.93
C THR A 59 -1.46 7.19 -13.38
N ILE A 60 -0.92 8.39 -13.57
CA ILE A 60 -0.58 8.96 -14.87
C ILE A 60 0.93 9.13 -14.95
N LEU A 61 1.53 8.72 -16.05
CA LEU A 61 2.94 8.95 -16.34
C LEU A 61 3.06 10.12 -17.32
N ALA A 62 3.92 11.08 -17.02
CA ALA A 62 4.16 12.21 -17.91
C ALA A 62 5.65 12.50 -18.09
N ASP A 63 6.05 12.85 -19.30
CA ASP A 63 7.38 13.35 -19.60
C ASP A 63 7.27 14.83 -19.97
N ALA A 64 7.97 15.67 -19.21
CA ALA A 64 7.95 17.11 -19.35
C ALA A 64 9.37 17.66 -19.42
N GLN A 65 9.50 18.87 -19.95
CA GLN A 65 10.77 19.57 -19.98
C GLN A 65 10.56 21.03 -19.63
N TRP A 66 11.42 21.58 -18.77
CA TRP A 66 11.46 23.02 -18.52
C TRP A 66 12.85 23.56 -18.27
N THR A 67 12.98 24.88 -18.31
CA THR A 67 14.23 25.56 -17.96
C THR A 67 14.34 25.72 -16.45
N GLU A 68 15.35 25.12 -15.84
CA GLU A 68 15.75 25.33 -14.45
C GLU A 68 17.14 25.94 -14.43
N ASN A 69 17.33 27.04 -13.69
CA ASN A 69 18.64 27.69 -13.55
C ASN A 69 19.34 28.00 -14.89
N GLY A 70 18.57 28.36 -15.92
CA GLY A 70 19.07 28.67 -17.27
C GLY A 70 19.41 27.45 -18.13
N GLN A 71 19.12 26.23 -17.69
CA GLN A 71 19.32 25.00 -18.45
C GLN A 71 18.00 24.26 -18.69
N ARG A 72 17.81 23.76 -19.90
CA ARG A 72 16.67 22.88 -20.23
C ARG A 72 16.91 21.52 -19.58
N ALA A 73 15.99 21.10 -18.72
CA ALA A 73 16.00 19.80 -18.05
C ALA A 73 14.78 18.98 -18.46
N ALA A 74 14.95 17.65 -18.49
CA ALA A 74 13.88 16.70 -18.72
C ALA A 74 13.46 16.08 -17.38
N HIS A 75 12.15 15.97 -17.18
CA HIS A 75 11.52 15.52 -15.96
C HIS A 75 10.52 14.44 -16.29
N ARG A 76 10.67 13.29 -15.65
CA ARG A 76 9.73 12.18 -15.75
C ARG A 76 8.91 12.20 -14.46
N LEU A 77 7.61 12.32 -14.62
CA LEU A 77 6.67 12.60 -13.55
C LEU A 77 5.66 11.48 -13.42
N VAL A 78 5.19 11.29 -12.19
CA VAL A 78 4.05 10.44 -11.85
C VAL A 78 3.01 11.34 -11.19
N ILE A 79 1.79 11.28 -11.70
CA ILE A 79 0.65 11.99 -11.13
C ILE A 79 -0.29 10.94 -10.53
N ARG A 80 -0.47 10.99 -9.22
CA ARG A 80 -1.43 10.14 -8.50
C ARG A 80 -2.69 10.97 -8.30
N THR A 81 -3.82 10.48 -8.81
CA THR A 81 -5.12 11.16 -8.71
C THR A 81 -6.12 10.30 -7.96
N ALA A 82 -6.97 10.95 -7.18
CA ALA A 82 -8.10 10.29 -6.53
C ALA A 82 -8.96 9.57 -7.59
N PRO A 83 -9.47 8.36 -7.30
CA PRO A 83 -10.32 7.67 -8.25
C PRO A 83 -11.66 8.41 -8.40
N GLN A 84 -12.25 8.31 -9.60
CA GLN A 84 -13.54 8.93 -9.87
C GLN A 84 -14.65 8.36 -8.96
N PRO A 85 -15.66 9.16 -8.57
CA PRO A 85 -16.72 8.71 -7.65
C PRO A 85 -17.51 7.47 -8.13
N ASP A 86 -17.61 7.25 -9.44
CA ASP A 86 -18.30 6.12 -10.07
C ASP A 86 -17.44 4.83 -10.13
N SER A 87 -16.20 4.86 -9.63
CA SER A 87 -15.25 3.74 -9.71
C SER A 87 -15.43 2.65 -8.64
N SER A 88 -16.43 2.79 -7.75
CA SER A 88 -16.64 1.96 -6.57
C SER A 88 -15.35 1.90 -5.72
N PRO A 89 -15.08 2.96 -4.92
CA PRO A 89 -13.78 3.20 -4.29
C PRO A 89 -13.38 2.11 -3.27
N VAL A 90 -12.08 1.82 -3.10
CA VAL A 90 -11.61 0.87 -2.07
C VAL A 90 -11.74 1.47 -0.67
N PHE A 91 -11.47 2.75 -0.51
CA PHE A 91 -11.54 3.45 0.78
C PHE A 91 -12.75 4.39 0.85
N PRO A 92 -13.27 4.71 2.06
CA PRO A 92 -14.36 5.65 2.22
C PRO A 92 -13.99 7.07 1.77
N THR A 93 -12.73 7.45 1.92
CA THR A 93 -12.18 8.74 1.52
C THR A 93 -10.77 8.56 0.96
N TYR A 94 -10.42 9.33 -0.06
CA TYR A 94 -9.05 9.42 -0.58
C TYR A 94 -8.45 10.75 -0.18
N ASP A 95 -7.64 10.75 0.87
CA ASP A 95 -6.94 11.94 1.33
C ASP A 95 -5.61 12.05 0.56
N MET A 96 -5.71 12.57 -0.67
CA MET A 96 -4.55 12.77 -1.55
C MET A 96 -3.56 13.77 -0.94
N ARG A 97 -4.09 14.73 -0.18
CA ARG A 97 -3.28 15.71 0.55
C ARG A 97 -2.44 15.04 1.63
N ARG A 98 -3.03 14.19 2.46
CA ARG A 98 -2.31 13.46 3.52
C ARG A 98 -1.19 12.58 2.95
N GLN A 99 -1.42 11.94 1.80
CA GLN A 99 -0.36 11.17 1.11
C GLN A 99 0.79 12.05 0.64
N PHE A 100 0.49 13.20 0.02
CA PHE A 100 1.49 14.19 -0.38
C PHE A 100 2.30 14.69 0.82
N ASP A 101 1.62 15.11 1.90
CA ASP A 101 2.25 15.68 3.09
C ASP A 101 3.14 14.64 3.79
N VAL A 102 2.75 13.36 3.83
CA VAL A 102 3.61 12.27 4.34
C VAL A 102 4.90 12.15 3.54
N MET A 103 4.79 12.09 2.22
CA MET A 103 5.95 11.90 1.36
C MET A 103 6.89 13.11 1.41
N ASP A 104 6.35 14.33 1.45
CA ASP A 104 7.12 15.56 1.62
C ASP A 104 7.86 15.57 2.97
N ALA A 105 7.13 15.31 4.06
CA ALA A 105 7.69 15.28 5.40
C ALA A 105 8.77 14.19 5.56
N LEU A 106 8.60 13.01 4.96
CA LEU A 106 9.63 11.97 4.95
C LEU A 106 10.87 12.39 4.17
N GLY A 107 10.70 13.06 3.01
CA GLY A 107 11.81 13.58 2.22
C GLY A 107 12.60 14.67 2.95
N GLN A 108 11.96 15.41 3.85
CA GLN A 108 12.59 16.49 4.62
C GLN A 108 13.15 16.04 5.98
N HIS A 109 12.50 15.08 6.64
CA HIS A 109 12.71 14.76 8.06
C HIS A 109 13.09 13.30 8.33
N SER A 110 13.32 12.50 7.30
CA SER A 110 13.81 11.13 7.43
C SER A 110 14.92 10.82 6.43
N SER A 111 15.50 9.62 6.53
CA SER A 111 16.42 9.07 5.52
C SER A 111 15.79 7.94 4.70
N ALA A 112 14.47 7.74 4.84
CA ALA A 112 13.71 6.80 4.05
C ALA A 112 13.64 7.25 2.59
N VAL A 113 13.69 6.31 1.66
CA VAL A 113 13.70 6.63 0.22
C VAL A 113 12.27 6.76 -0.29
N VAL A 114 11.78 7.99 -0.46
CA VAL A 114 10.49 8.28 -1.09
C VAL A 114 10.69 9.04 -2.40
N PRO A 115 9.81 8.87 -3.41
CA PRO A 115 9.80 9.75 -4.57
C PRO A 115 9.67 11.23 -4.13
N PRO A 116 10.53 12.13 -4.64
CA PRO A 116 10.36 13.55 -4.41
C PRO A 116 8.99 14.01 -4.91
N VAL A 117 8.15 14.51 -4.01
CA VAL A 117 6.90 15.17 -4.39
C VAL A 117 7.18 16.60 -4.83
N ARG A 118 6.44 17.09 -5.81
CA ARG A 118 6.62 18.43 -6.39
C ARG A 118 5.47 19.36 -6.05
N TRP A 119 4.26 18.93 -6.36
CA TRP A 119 3.08 19.78 -6.30
C TRP A 119 1.84 18.98 -5.89
N TYR A 120 0.91 19.67 -5.25
CA TYR A 120 -0.43 19.16 -4.90
C TYR A 120 -1.48 20.07 -5.54
N CYS A 121 -2.57 19.48 -6.01
CA CYS A 121 -3.72 20.18 -6.59
C CYS A 121 -5.02 19.71 -5.94
N ASP A 122 -5.76 20.63 -5.33
CA ASP A 122 -7.13 20.42 -4.85
C ASP A 122 -8.20 20.87 -5.86
N ASP A 123 -7.81 21.51 -6.96
CA ASP A 123 -8.73 21.91 -8.03
C ASP A 123 -9.12 20.70 -8.89
N THR A 124 -10.24 20.08 -8.52
CA THR A 124 -10.82 18.93 -9.22
C THR A 124 -11.25 19.24 -10.65
N THR A 125 -11.31 20.50 -11.08
CA THR A 125 -11.64 20.85 -12.47
C THR A 125 -10.51 20.54 -13.45
N VAL A 126 -9.28 20.36 -12.96
CA VAL A 126 -8.11 20.09 -13.81
C VAL A 126 -8.09 18.65 -14.33
N LEU A 127 -8.17 17.66 -13.43
CA LEU A 127 -8.10 16.22 -13.78
C LEU A 127 -9.34 15.42 -13.34
N GLY A 128 -10.38 16.07 -12.84
CA GLY A 128 -11.58 15.40 -12.33
C GLY A 128 -11.46 14.89 -10.89
N GLY A 129 -10.34 15.13 -10.21
CA GLY A 129 -10.08 14.73 -8.83
C GLY A 129 -8.88 15.49 -8.26
N GLU A 130 -8.70 15.43 -6.94
CA GLU A 130 -7.48 15.90 -6.31
C GLU A 130 -6.31 15.03 -6.74
N PHE A 131 -5.14 15.63 -6.93
CA PHE A 131 -3.96 14.90 -7.34
C PHE A 131 -2.69 15.52 -6.78
N PHE A 132 -1.63 14.72 -6.76
CA PHE A 132 -0.28 15.23 -6.55
C PHE A 132 0.68 14.70 -7.60
N VAL A 133 1.76 15.44 -7.80
CA VAL A 133 2.83 15.14 -8.75
C VAL A 133 4.10 14.81 -7.99
N MET A 134 4.75 13.73 -8.40
CA MET A 134 6.05 13.30 -7.88
C MET A 134 6.99 12.93 -9.02
N ASP A 135 8.28 12.85 -8.72
CA ASP A 135 9.27 12.34 -9.65
C ASP A 135 9.10 10.84 -9.89
N ARG A 136 9.24 10.42 -11.15
CA ARG A 136 9.26 9.02 -11.52
C ARG A 136 10.59 8.39 -11.09
N VAL A 137 10.49 7.33 -10.31
CA VAL A 137 11.63 6.48 -9.93
C VAL A 137 11.56 5.18 -10.72
N ASP A 138 12.65 4.84 -11.42
CA ASP A 138 12.75 3.58 -12.15
C ASP A 138 13.32 2.45 -11.29
N GLY A 139 12.74 1.28 -11.44
CA GLY A 139 13.23 0.02 -10.91
C GLY A 139 12.18 -1.08 -11.03
N ASP A 140 12.42 -2.18 -10.33
CA ASP A 140 11.58 -3.36 -10.35
C ASP A 140 10.72 -3.42 -9.08
N VAL A 141 9.44 -3.74 -9.24
CA VAL A 141 8.51 -3.96 -8.12
C VAL A 141 8.17 -5.45 -8.07
N PRO A 142 8.20 -6.12 -6.90
CA PRO A 142 7.68 -7.48 -6.75
C PRO A 142 6.21 -7.53 -7.16
N PRO A 143 5.81 -8.38 -8.12
CA PRO A 143 4.45 -8.37 -8.62
C PRO A 143 3.42 -8.90 -7.61
N ASP A 144 2.23 -8.29 -7.60
CA ASP A 144 1.06 -8.80 -6.86
C ASP A 144 0.18 -9.73 -7.72
N ARG A 145 0.28 -9.64 -9.05
CA ARG A 145 -0.50 -10.42 -10.03
C ARG A 145 0.39 -11.02 -11.12
N MET A 146 0.58 -12.32 -11.23
CA MET A 146 0.57 -13.32 -10.16
C MET A 146 1.49 -12.88 -9.00
N PRO A 147 1.25 -13.32 -7.75
CA PRO A 147 2.10 -12.94 -6.62
C PRO A 147 3.57 -13.29 -6.87
N TYR A 148 4.52 -12.49 -6.36
CA TYR A 148 5.95 -12.69 -6.59
C TYR A 148 6.49 -14.05 -6.14
N THR A 149 5.74 -14.80 -5.33
CA THR A 149 6.00 -16.19 -4.93
C THR A 149 5.66 -17.23 -6.02
N PHE A 150 5.05 -16.83 -7.14
CA PHE A 150 4.56 -17.71 -8.22
C PHE A 150 5.50 -17.79 -9.44
N GLY A 151 6.77 -17.40 -9.28
CA GLY A 151 7.73 -17.27 -10.37
C GLY A 151 7.86 -15.80 -10.79
N SER A 152 8.90 -15.14 -10.29
CA SER A 152 9.24 -13.75 -10.57
C SER A 152 10.76 -13.56 -10.46
N TRP A 153 11.23 -12.35 -10.76
CA TRP A 153 12.62 -11.96 -10.52
C TRP A 153 13.06 -12.15 -9.05
N VAL A 154 12.13 -12.14 -8.10
CA VAL A 154 12.40 -12.39 -6.67
C VAL A 154 12.66 -13.88 -6.41
N THR A 155 11.85 -14.78 -6.98
CA THR A 155 12.09 -16.24 -6.86
C THR A 155 13.34 -16.70 -7.60
N GLU A 156 13.68 -16.02 -8.70
CA GLU A 156 14.85 -16.33 -9.52
C GLU A 156 16.16 -15.77 -8.95
N ALA A 157 16.08 -14.84 -8.00
CA ALA A 157 17.25 -14.24 -7.36
C ALA A 157 18.10 -15.26 -6.59
N ALA A 158 19.38 -14.93 -6.37
CA ALA A 158 20.18 -15.67 -5.41
C ALA A 158 19.66 -15.47 -3.98
N GLU A 159 19.88 -16.45 -3.10
CA GLU A 159 19.49 -16.34 -1.68
C GLU A 159 20.09 -15.10 -1.01
N ALA A 160 21.37 -14.80 -1.29
CA ALA A 160 22.05 -13.62 -0.79
C ALA A 160 21.39 -12.30 -1.24
N ASP A 161 20.86 -12.26 -2.47
CA ASP A 161 20.17 -11.09 -3.01
C ASP A 161 18.79 -10.91 -2.36
N ARG A 162 18.06 -12.00 -2.10
CA ARG A 162 16.82 -11.95 -1.32
C ARG A 162 17.07 -11.49 0.12
N HIS A 163 18.08 -12.04 0.80
CA HIS A 163 18.43 -11.58 2.15
C HIS A 163 18.84 -10.11 2.16
N LYS A 164 19.59 -9.64 1.15
CA LYS A 164 19.91 -8.23 0.97
C LYS A 164 18.63 -7.39 0.82
N MET A 165 17.72 -7.81 -0.05
CA MET A 165 16.44 -7.15 -0.29
C MET A 165 15.63 -7.02 1.00
N GLN A 166 15.41 -8.12 1.72
CA GLN A 166 14.67 -8.13 2.99
C GLN A 166 15.29 -7.16 4.00
N ARG A 167 16.59 -7.33 4.28
CA ARG A 167 17.29 -6.53 5.29
C ARG A 167 17.24 -5.04 4.98
N LEU A 168 17.38 -4.66 3.70
CA LEU A 168 17.32 -3.25 3.29
C LEU A 168 15.89 -2.70 3.32
N THR A 169 14.87 -3.53 3.11
CA THR A 169 13.47 -3.13 3.31
C THR A 169 13.16 -2.93 4.80
N VAL A 170 13.67 -3.80 5.69
CA VAL A 170 13.57 -3.59 7.15
C VAL A 170 14.33 -2.35 7.61
N ASP A 171 15.48 -2.05 6.98
CA ASP A 171 16.22 -0.80 7.19
C ASP A 171 15.38 0.44 6.80
N GLN A 172 14.56 0.37 5.74
CA GLN A 172 13.64 1.47 5.42
C GLN A 172 12.57 1.66 6.51
N LEU A 173 11.98 0.58 7.05
CA LEU A 173 11.07 0.67 8.19
C LEU A 173 11.73 1.30 9.41
N ALA A 174 12.97 0.90 9.72
CA ALA A 174 13.73 1.49 10.81
C ALA A 174 13.93 3.01 10.62
N ARG A 175 14.18 3.47 9.40
CA ARG A 175 14.34 4.90 9.08
C ARG A 175 13.04 5.69 9.20
N ILE A 176 11.92 5.11 8.76
CA ILE A 176 10.59 5.71 8.92
C ILE A 176 10.27 5.83 10.42
N HIS A 177 10.46 4.75 11.17
CA HIS A 177 10.14 4.70 12.59
C HIS A 177 11.05 5.60 13.45
N ALA A 178 12.19 6.03 12.91
CA ALA A 178 13.08 7.01 13.54
C ALA A 178 12.73 8.48 13.21
N ALA A 179 11.78 8.72 12.30
CA ALA A 179 11.36 10.06 11.94
C ALA A 179 10.67 10.75 13.14
N PRO A 180 10.93 12.04 13.40
CA PRO A 180 10.31 12.75 14.53
C PRO A 180 8.81 12.92 14.31
N THR A 181 7.98 12.27 15.14
CA THR A 181 6.53 12.20 14.97
C THR A 181 5.83 13.56 15.01
N GLU A 182 6.44 14.58 15.63
CA GLU A 182 5.92 15.94 15.65
C GLU A 182 5.76 16.56 14.25
N ASN A 183 6.59 16.15 13.29
CA ASN A 183 6.48 16.60 11.90
C ASN A 183 5.36 15.87 11.14
N PHE A 184 4.75 14.87 11.77
CA PHE A 184 3.71 14.00 11.21
C PHE A 184 2.43 14.03 12.04
N ALA A 185 2.23 15.06 12.86
CA ALA A 185 1.05 15.16 13.74
C ALA A 185 -0.30 15.13 12.99
N PHE A 186 -0.31 15.42 11.68
CA PHE A 186 -1.49 15.30 10.82
C PHE A 186 -1.89 13.85 10.52
N LEU A 187 -1.05 12.87 10.87
CA LEU A 187 -1.36 11.43 10.84
C LEU A 187 -1.97 10.91 12.14
N ASP A 188 -1.98 11.73 13.20
CA ASP A 188 -2.53 11.33 14.49
C ASP A 188 -4.07 11.43 14.45
N ASP A 189 -4.71 10.28 14.32
CA ASP A 189 -6.17 10.14 14.31
C ASP A 189 -6.71 9.67 15.68
N ALA A 190 -5.88 9.70 16.74
CA ALA A 190 -6.29 9.28 18.07
C ALA A 190 -7.29 10.27 18.70
N ARG A 191 -8.37 9.73 19.27
CA ARG A 191 -9.31 10.51 20.09
C ARG A 191 -8.74 10.73 21.48
N GLU A 192 -9.30 11.68 22.22
CA GLU A 192 -8.92 11.91 23.61
C GLU A 192 -9.00 10.61 24.43
N GLY A 193 -7.85 10.17 24.97
CA GLY A 193 -7.72 8.94 25.75
C GLY A 193 -7.41 7.68 24.95
N GLU A 194 -7.33 7.74 23.61
CA GLU A 194 -6.86 6.63 22.76
C GLU A 194 -5.33 6.62 22.66
N THR A 195 -4.73 5.44 22.62
CA THR A 195 -3.37 5.24 22.08
C THR A 195 -3.42 5.16 20.55
N GLY A 196 -2.27 5.25 19.86
CA GLY A 196 -2.23 5.05 18.41
C GLY A 196 -2.79 3.69 17.97
N LEU A 197 -2.59 2.63 18.77
CA LEU A 197 -3.17 1.31 18.51
C LEU A 197 -4.71 1.32 18.64
N ASP A 198 -5.25 1.96 19.67
CA ASP A 198 -6.70 2.10 19.86
C ASP A 198 -7.34 2.79 18.65
N ALA A 199 -6.72 3.90 18.22
CA ALA A 199 -7.15 4.67 17.05
C ALA A 199 -7.09 3.84 15.77
N HIS A 200 -6.01 3.07 15.57
CA HIS A 200 -5.80 2.25 14.38
C HIS A 200 -6.84 1.11 14.28
N VAL A 201 -7.07 0.38 15.38
CA VAL A 201 -8.08 -0.69 15.43
C VAL A 201 -9.49 -0.13 15.26
N ARG A 202 -9.81 1.00 15.92
CA ARG A 202 -11.09 1.67 15.74
C ARG A 202 -11.33 2.05 14.29
N ARG A 203 -10.37 2.70 13.62
CA ARG A 203 -10.52 3.08 12.19
C ARG A 203 -10.70 1.86 11.29
N THR A 204 -10.02 0.75 11.60
CA THR A 204 -10.22 -0.51 10.86
C THR A 204 -11.63 -1.08 11.05
N HIS A 205 -12.18 -0.99 12.26
CA HIS A 205 -13.56 -1.37 12.53
C HIS A 205 -14.57 -0.44 11.83
N GLU A 206 -14.35 0.88 11.87
CA GLU A 206 -15.17 1.86 11.16
C GLU A 206 -15.11 1.64 9.63
N PHE A 207 -13.95 1.26 9.10
CA PHE A 207 -13.79 0.85 7.71
C PHE A 207 -14.62 -0.40 7.40
N TYR A 208 -14.58 -1.44 8.25
CA TYR A 208 -15.41 -2.63 8.08
C TYR A 208 -16.92 -2.31 8.10
N GLU A 209 -17.38 -1.48 9.04
CA GLU A 209 -18.79 -1.04 9.08
C GLU A 209 -19.18 -0.30 7.79
N TRP A 210 -18.29 0.53 7.23
CA TRP A 210 -18.52 1.16 5.94
C TRP A 210 -18.54 0.15 4.79
N VAL A 211 -17.58 -0.79 4.76
CA VAL A 211 -17.49 -1.83 3.72
C VAL A 211 -18.78 -2.64 3.67
N ARG A 212 -19.28 -3.10 4.82
CA ARG A 212 -20.49 -3.93 4.88
C ARG A 212 -21.76 -3.13 4.60
N GLY A 213 -21.83 -1.87 5.04
CA GLY A 213 -23.05 -1.06 4.96
C GLY A 213 -24.26 -1.78 5.57
N ASP A 214 -25.36 -1.85 4.82
CA ASP A 214 -26.56 -2.62 5.21
C ASP A 214 -26.47 -4.13 4.86
N GLY A 215 -25.32 -4.58 4.38
CA GLY A 215 -25.05 -5.98 4.04
C GLY A 215 -24.94 -6.91 5.26
N PRO A 216 -24.82 -8.23 5.02
CA PRO A 216 -24.64 -9.19 6.10
C PRO A 216 -23.32 -8.95 6.84
N THR A 217 -23.30 -9.30 8.12
CA THR A 217 -22.03 -9.39 8.86
C THR A 217 -21.18 -10.53 8.32
N ILE A 218 -19.87 -10.42 8.53
CA ILE A 218 -18.88 -11.44 8.20
C ILE A 218 -18.42 -12.04 9.55
N PRO A 219 -18.99 -13.18 9.98
CA PRO A 219 -18.77 -13.73 11.32
C PRO A 219 -17.29 -13.87 11.71
N LEU A 220 -16.42 -14.21 10.77
CA LEU A 220 -14.99 -14.33 11.04
C LEU A 220 -14.32 -12.98 11.34
N ILE A 221 -14.76 -11.88 10.72
CA ILE A 221 -14.26 -10.52 11.01
C ILE A 221 -14.76 -10.06 12.38
N ASP A 222 -16.04 -10.26 12.68
CA ASP A 222 -16.62 -9.92 13.99
C ASP A 222 -15.88 -10.66 15.12
N ARG A 223 -15.63 -11.96 14.93
CA ARG A 223 -14.82 -12.77 15.84
C ARG A 223 -13.38 -12.26 15.94
N GLY A 224 -12.80 -11.78 14.85
CA GLY A 224 -11.46 -11.19 14.84
C GLY A 224 -11.38 -9.95 15.72
N PHE A 225 -12.35 -9.04 15.64
CA PHE A 225 -12.39 -7.86 16.51
C PHE A 225 -12.58 -8.22 17.98
N GLU A 226 -13.40 -9.23 18.30
CA GLU A 226 -13.52 -9.71 19.69
C GLU A 226 -12.19 -10.31 20.18
N TRP A 227 -11.54 -11.13 19.35
CA TRP A 227 -10.23 -11.70 19.68
C TRP A 227 -9.19 -10.60 19.96
N LEU A 228 -9.16 -9.51 19.20
CA LEU A 228 -8.28 -8.38 19.49
C LEU A 228 -8.52 -7.81 20.89
N ARG A 229 -9.79 -7.64 21.29
CA ARG A 229 -10.14 -7.12 22.62
C ARG A 229 -9.68 -8.05 23.74
N GLU A 230 -9.74 -9.36 23.53
CA GLU A 230 -9.32 -10.37 24.51
C GLU A 230 -7.80 -10.53 24.61
N ASN A 231 -7.06 -10.20 23.55
CA ASN A 231 -5.62 -10.44 23.41
C ASN A 231 -4.81 -9.14 23.29
N TRP A 232 -5.38 -8.01 23.75
CA TRP A 232 -4.80 -6.69 23.58
C TRP A 232 -3.41 -6.57 24.25
N PRO A 233 -2.36 -6.08 23.57
CA PRO A 233 -1.01 -5.98 24.12
C PRO A 233 -0.93 -5.10 25.37
N GLU A 234 -0.04 -5.46 26.30
CA GLU A 234 0.17 -4.67 27.52
C GLU A 234 0.66 -3.25 27.20
N GLU A 235 0.11 -2.26 27.91
CA GLU A 235 0.40 -0.84 27.67
C GLU A 235 1.87 -0.48 27.88
N SER A 236 2.55 -1.18 28.78
CA SER A 236 3.99 -0.99 29.06
C SER A 236 4.90 -1.34 27.87
N LEU A 237 4.39 -2.13 26.92
CA LEU A 237 5.11 -2.55 25.70
C LEU A 237 4.88 -1.59 24.53
N ARG A 238 3.94 -0.63 24.65
CA ARG A 238 3.57 0.35 23.61
C ARG A 238 4.47 1.59 23.62
N ALA A 239 5.69 1.47 24.14
CA ALA A 239 6.58 2.61 24.35
C ALA A 239 7.00 3.25 23.01
N ASN A 240 6.38 4.41 22.76
CA ASN A 240 6.61 5.35 21.64
C ASN A 240 5.99 4.89 20.32
N ASP A 241 4.77 5.38 20.08
CA ASP A 241 4.19 5.42 18.74
C ASP A 241 5.16 6.12 17.78
N VAL A 242 5.20 5.62 16.56
CA VAL A 242 6.06 6.09 15.47
C VAL A 242 5.20 6.46 14.27
N VAL A 243 5.81 7.08 13.27
CA VAL A 243 5.23 7.12 11.93
C VAL A 243 5.16 5.69 11.42
N SER A 244 3.94 5.20 11.18
CA SER A 244 3.68 3.91 10.55
C SER A 244 3.37 4.12 9.07
N TRP A 245 4.01 3.31 8.22
CA TRP A 245 3.82 3.35 6.77
C TRP A 245 2.43 2.82 6.38
N GLY A 246 1.96 1.76 7.03
CA GLY A 246 0.66 1.16 6.75
C GLY A 246 0.79 -0.02 5.79
N ASP A 247 0.80 0.22 4.46
CA ASP A 247 0.94 -0.87 3.46
C ASP A 247 2.42 -1.25 3.24
N SER A 248 3.10 -1.61 4.32
CA SER A 248 4.56 -1.79 4.42
C SER A 248 5.10 -3.11 3.84
N ARG A 249 4.76 -3.43 2.60
CA ARG A 249 5.10 -4.70 1.95
C ARG A 249 6.05 -4.54 0.75
N PRO A 250 6.78 -5.60 0.35
CA PRO A 250 7.70 -5.54 -0.79
C PRO A 250 7.06 -5.08 -2.09
N GLY A 251 5.78 -5.40 -2.33
CA GLY A 251 5.04 -4.97 -3.53
C GLY A 251 4.81 -3.46 -3.64
N ASN A 252 5.09 -2.69 -2.59
CA ASN A 252 5.06 -1.22 -2.60
C ASN A 252 6.45 -0.60 -2.53
N VAL A 253 7.49 -1.35 -2.87
CA VAL A 253 8.86 -0.86 -2.94
C VAL A 253 9.39 -1.04 -4.34
N ILE A 254 9.96 0.03 -4.89
CA ILE A 254 10.74 -0.04 -6.12
C ILE A 254 12.17 -0.42 -5.74
N TYR A 255 12.71 -1.45 -6.39
CA TYR A 255 14.07 -1.93 -6.17
C TYR A 255 14.97 -1.69 -7.38
N ARG A 256 16.25 -1.49 -7.11
CA ARG A 256 17.31 -1.56 -8.12
C ARG A 256 18.45 -2.39 -7.56
N ASN A 257 18.80 -3.50 -8.23
CA ASN A 257 19.81 -4.44 -7.73
C ASN A 257 19.54 -4.89 -6.28
N PHE A 258 18.27 -5.22 -5.99
CA PHE A 258 17.79 -5.65 -4.67
C PHE A 258 17.93 -4.59 -3.56
N GLU A 259 18.08 -3.31 -3.91
CA GLU A 259 18.09 -2.18 -2.96
C GLU A 259 16.82 -1.34 -3.15
N PRO A 260 16.09 -1.00 -2.07
CA PRO A 260 14.98 -0.04 -2.14
C PRO A 260 15.47 1.31 -2.69
N VAL A 261 14.75 1.83 -3.68
CA VAL A 261 15.00 3.16 -4.26
C VAL A 261 13.79 4.09 -4.17
N ALA A 262 12.60 3.55 -3.89
CA ALA A 262 11.40 4.31 -3.56
C ALA A 262 10.39 3.45 -2.79
N LEU A 263 9.85 4.02 -1.72
CA LEU A 263 8.72 3.51 -0.96
C LEU A 263 7.45 4.19 -1.46
N LEU A 264 6.46 3.39 -1.83
CA LEU A 264 5.22 3.82 -2.42
C LEU A 264 4.05 3.60 -1.45
N ASP A 265 2.89 4.05 -1.88
CA ASP A 265 1.61 3.75 -1.26
C ASP A 265 1.45 4.11 0.22
N TRP A 266 1.25 5.41 0.46
CA TRP A 266 1.14 6.00 1.80
C TRP A 266 -0.30 6.23 2.25
N GLU A 267 -1.29 5.60 1.60
CA GLU A 267 -2.72 5.83 1.90
C GLU A 267 -3.15 5.30 3.27
N MET A 268 -2.41 4.34 3.81
CA MET A 268 -2.65 3.74 5.13
C MET A 268 -1.74 4.30 6.24
N ALA A 269 -0.95 5.34 5.93
CA ALA A 269 -0.01 5.93 6.88
C ALA A 269 -0.73 6.46 8.14
N SER A 270 -0.10 6.29 9.30
CA SER A 270 -0.68 6.68 10.59
C SER A 270 0.37 6.86 11.68
N ILE A 271 -0.05 7.24 12.87
CA ILE A 271 0.75 7.18 14.09
C ILE A 271 0.32 5.97 14.93
N GLY A 272 1.27 5.13 15.32
CA GLY A 272 0.98 3.94 16.12
C GLY A 272 2.22 3.09 16.43
N PRO A 273 2.04 1.92 17.08
CA PRO A 273 3.14 1.03 17.40
C PRO A 273 3.85 0.56 16.14
N ARG A 274 5.18 0.52 16.18
CA ARG A 274 6.02 0.03 15.09
C ARG A 274 5.70 -1.40 14.65
N GLU A 275 5.15 -2.20 15.57
CA GLU A 275 4.75 -3.57 15.31
C GLU A 275 3.58 -3.68 14.32
N LEU A 276 2.82 -2.60 14.08
CA LEU A 276 1.82 -2.55 13.00
C LEU A 276 2.48 -2.86 11.65
N ASP A 277 3.56 -2.16 11.31
CA ASP A 277 4.27 -2.38 10.05
C ASP A 277 5.04 -3.71 10.01
N LEU A 278 5.62 -4.12 11.14
CA LEU A 278 6.30 -5.43 11.21
C LEU A 278 5.30 -6.57 11.04
N GLY A 279 4.14 -6.50 11.68
CA GLY A 279 3.06 -7.47 11.51
C GLY A 279 2.54 -7.50 10.07
N TRP A 280 2.43 -6.33 9.43
CA TRP A 280 1.96 -6.21 8.06
C TRP A 280 2.90 -6.87 7.05
N ILE A 281 4.20 -6.56 7.06
CA ILE A 281 5.16 -7.17 6.12
C ILE A 281 5.23 -8.69 6.28
N ILE A 282 5.18 -9.19 7.52
CA ILE A 282 5.19 -10.62 7.84
C ILE A 282 3.92 -11.28 7.30
N PHE A 283 2.75 -10.69 7.59
CA PHE A 283 1.47 -11.27 7.18
C PHE A 283 1.32 -11.30 5.66
N LEU A 284 1.57 -10.19 4.96
CA LEU A 284 1.38 -10.10 3.51
C LEU A 284 2.28 -11.09 2.76
N HIS A 285 3.52 -11.28 3.23
CA HIS A 285 4.37 -12.34 2.67
C HIS A 285 3.80 -13.73 2.96
N ARG A 286 3.39 -14.02 4.20
CA ARG A 286 2.78 -15.32 4.56
C ARG A 286 1.51 -15.60 3.76
N PHE A 287 0.68 -14.60 3.49
CA PHE A 287 -0.48 -14.74 2.63
C PHE A 287 -0.10 -15.21 1.22
N PHE A 288 0.90 -14.57 0.59
CA PHE A 288 1.39 -14.99 -0.72
C PHE A 288 2.10 -16.35 -0.71
N GLN A 289 2.75 -16.70 0.40
CA GLN A 289 3.34 -18.02 0.59
C GLN A 289 2.28 -19.11 0.74
N ASP A 290 1.23 -18.88 1.53
CA ASP A 290 0.08 -19.79 1.69
C ASP A 290 -0.60 -20.03 0.33
N LEU A 291 -0.77 -18.99 -0.49
CA LEU A 291 -1.30 -19.12 -1.85
C LEU A 291 -0.39 -19.98 -2.76
N ALA A 292 0.94 -19.81 -2.68
CA ALA A 292 1.88 -20.61 -3.44
C ALA A 292 1.84 -22.09 -3.02
N GLU A 293 1.75 -22.37 -1.72
CA GLU A 293 1.62 -23.72 -1.17
C GLU A 293 0.32 -24.40 -1.65
N VAL A 294 -0.81 -23.69 -1.64
CA VAL A 294 -2.09 -24.16 -2.20
C VAL A 294 -1.96 -24.45 -3.71
N ALA A 295 -1.21 -23.62 -4.43
CA ALA A 295 -0.91 -23.82 -5.85
C ALA A 295 0.19 -24.87 -6.11
N THR A 296 0.68 -25.56 -5.08
CA THR A 296 1.77 -26.56 -5.15
C THR A 296 3.09 -26.02 -5.70
N LEU A 297 3.32 -24.72 -5.52
CA LEU A 297 4.56 -24.02 -5.85
C LEU A 297 5.46 -23.93 -4.61
N PRO A 298 6.80 -23.92 -4.78
CA PRO A 298 7.72 -23.81 -3.65
C PRO A 298 7.59 -22.46 -2.91
N GLY A 299 7.25 -21.39 -3.62
CA GLY A 299 7.20 -20.04 -3.06
C GLY A 299 8.57 -19.55 -2.61
N LEU A 300 8.58 -18.82 -1.50
CA LEU A 300 9.74 -18.22 -0.84
C LEU A 300 9.66 -18.41 0.69
N PRO A 301 9.68 -19.66 1.21
CA PRO A 301 9.40 -19.95 2.62
C PRO A 301 10.40 -19.31 3.60
N ASP A 302 11.62 -18.97 3.12
CA ASP A 302 12.67 -18.34 3.92
C ASP A 302 12.68 -16.81 3.83
N PHE A 303 11.73 -16.20 3.12
CA PHE A 303 11.63 -14.74 2.98
C PHE A 303 10.65 -14.16 4.00
N CYS A 304 10.93 -12.96 4.51
CA CYS A 304 10.14 -12.24 5.51
C CYS A 304 9.66 -13.10 6.69
N LYS A 305 10.47 -14.06 7.16
CA LYS A 305 10.13 -14.86 8.34
C LYS A 305 10.02 -13.95 9.56
N ARG A 306 9.02 -14.21 10.40
CA ARG A 306 8.77 -13.43 11.63
C ARG A 306 10.03 -13.25 12.48
N ALA A 307 10.79 -14.32 12.68
CA ALA A 307 12.01 -14.30 13.48
C ALA A 307 13.11 -13.43 12.84
N ASP A 308 13.27 -13.50 11.52
CA ASP A 308 14.29 -12.76 10.78
C ASP A 308 13.95 -11.26 10.75
N ILE A 309 12.70 -10.90 10.45
CA ILE A 309 12.23 -9.51 10.49
C ILE A 309 12.43 -8.90 11.88
N ALA A 310 12.05 -9.62 12.93
CA ALA A 310 12.23 -9.17 14.30
C ALA A 310 13.71 -8.98 14.67
N ALA A 311 14.57 -9.93 14.29
CA ALA A 311 16.00 -9.88 14.58
C ALA A 311 16.71 -8.75 13.81
N GLU A 312 16.40 -8.57 12.53
CA GLU A 312 16.94 -7.51 11.70
C GLU A 312 16.50 -6.13 12.21
N TYR A 313 15.22 -5.96 12.53
CA TYR A 313 14.69 -4.71 13.06
C TYR A 313 15.33 -4.36 14.41
N ALA A 314 15.49 -5.34 15.30
CA ALA A 314 16.17 -5.15 16.57
C ALA A 314 17.66 -4.79 16.40
N ALA A 315 18.35 -5.40 15.44
CA ALA A 315 19.74 -5.07 15.15
C ALA A 315 19.92 -3.64 14.63
N LEU A 316 18.94 -3.12 13.88
CA LEU A 316 18.96 -1.77 13.30
C LEU A 316 18.57 -0.68 14.31
N THR A 317 17.62 -0.96 15.19
CA THR A 317 16.98 0.06 16.04
C THR A 317 17.27 -0.08 17.53
N GLY A 318 17.77 -1.25 17.96
CA GLY A 318 17.85 -1.61 19.38
C GLY A 318 16.51 -1.95 20.02
N HIS A 319 15.39 -1.89 19.28
CA HIS A 319 14.06 -2.22 19.78
C HIS A 319 13.72 -3.69 19.54
N HIS A 320 13.34 -4.38 20.60
CA HIS A 320 12.85 -5.76 20.50
C HIS A 320 11.33 -5.77 20.35
N ALA A 321 10.85 -6.13 19.16
CA ALA A 321 9.43 -6.24 18.88
C ALA A 321 8.77 -7.28 19.80
N ALA A 322 7.66 -6.90 20.42
CA ALA A 322 6.84 -7.76 21.28
C ALA A 322 5.51 -8.11 20.58
N ASP A 323 4.85 -9.17 21.05
CA ASP A 323 3.49 -9.53 20.65
C ASP A 323 3.24 -9.61 19.13
N LEU A 324 4.25 -9.97 18.34
CA LEU A 324 4.12 -10.06 16.88
C LEU A 324 3.01 -11.02 16.43
N ASP A 325 2.59 -11.96 17.26
CA ASP A 325 1.45 -12.84 16.98
C ASP A 325 0.14 -12.06 16.94
N PHE A 326 -0.04 -11.12 17.87
CA PHE A 326 -1.16 -10.18 17.87
C PHE A 326 -1.12 -9.29 16.64
N TYR A 327 0.02 -8.64 16.37
CA TYR A 327 0.12 -7.70 15.25
C TYR A 327 0.00 -8.37 13.88
N THR A 328 0.50 -9.60 13.74
CA THR A 328 0.33 -10.38 12.49
C THR A 328 -1.13 -10.84 12.32
N ALA A 329 -1.79 -11.29 13.40
CA ALA A 329 -3.22 -11.64 13.34
C ALA A 329 -4.09 -10.40 13.05
N TYR A 330 -3.72 -9.25 13.60
CA TYR A 330 -4.39 -7.99 13.31
C TYR A 330 -4.20 -7.56 11.84
N ALA A 331 -2.98 -7.66 11.29
CA ALA A 331 -2.74 -7.44 9.87
C ALA A 331 -3.60 -8.38 9.00
N ALA A 332 -3.75 -9.64 9.41
CA ALA A 332 -4.63 -10.61 8.73
C ALA A 332 -6.11 -10.20 8.75
N LEU A 333 -6.59 -9.68 9.89
CA LEU A 333 -7.94 -9.15 10.03
C LEU A 333 -8.15 -7.89 9.19
N GLN A 334 -7.23 -6.93 9.24
CA GLN A 334 -7.28 -5.70 8.44
C GLN A 334 -7.29 -6.02 6.94
N HIS A 335 -6.43 -6.94 6.49
CA HIS A 335 -6.41 -7.40 5.11
C HIS A 335 -7.71 -8.14 4.72
N ALA A 336 -8.35 -8.86 5.66
CA ALA A 336 -9.65 -9.49 5.39
C ALA A 336 -10.73 -8.44 5.09
N VAL A 337 -10.77 -7.32 5.81
CA VAL A 337 -11.68 -6.20 5.53
C VAL A 337 -11.43 -5.63 4.13
N ILE A 338 -10.17 -5.45 3.73
CA ILE A 338 -9.79 -4.98 2.38
C ILE A 338 -10.25 -5.97 1.31
N MET A 339 -10.02 -7.28 1.51
CA MET A 339 -10.43 -8.31 0.56
C MET A 339 -11.95 -8.39 0.40
N VAL A 340 -12.70 -8.28 1.50
CA VAL A 340 -14.17 -8.17 1.44
C VAL A 340 -14.58 -6.99 0.57
N ARG A 341 -13.94 -5.83 0.75
CA ARG A 341 -14.24 -4.64 -0.08
C ARG A 341 -13.96 -4.88 -1.56
N ILE A 342 -12.83 -5.50 -1.89
CA ILE A 342 -12.46 -5.84 -3.28
C ILE A 342 -13.50 -6.80 -3.88
N GLN A 343 -13.95 -7.81 -3.14
CA GLN A 343 -14.97 -8.74 -3.60
C GLN A 343 -16.33 -8.04 -3.78
N MET A 344 -16.73 -7.17 -2.85
CA MET A 344 -17.95 -6.35 -2.99
C MET A 344 -17.90 -5.44 -4.20
N ARG A 345 -16.72 -4.87 -4.49
CA ARG A 345 -16.49 -4.11 -5.71
C ARG A 345 -16.63 -4.99 -6.97
N ALA A 346 -16.02 -6.17 -6.99
CA ALA A 346 -16.17 -7.12 -8.09
C ALA A 346 -17.64 -7.52 -8.32
N MET A 347 -18.41 -7.72 -7.25
CA MET A 347 -19.85 -7.98 -7.33
C MET A 347 -20.64 -6.81 -7.91
N ALA A 348 -20.33 -5.58 -7.50
CA ALA A 348 -20.97 -4.37 -8.03
C ALA A 348 -20.75 -4.22 -9.55
N PHE A 349 -19.63 -4.71 -10.07
CA PHE A 349 -19.33 -4.77 -11.50
C PHE A 349 -19.76 -6.07 -12.20
N GLY A 350 -20.49 -6.95 -11.52
CA GLY A 350 -20.99 -8.21 -12.08
C GLY A 350 -19.92 -9.28 -12.33
N GLN A 351 -18.72 -9.12 -11.75
CA GLN A 351 -17.57 -10.02 -11.90
C GLN A 351 -17.56 -11.15 -10.86
N ALA A 352 -18.31 -10.99 -9.78
CA ALA A 352 -18.45 -11.97 -8.71
C ALA A 352 -19.92 -12.05 -8.25
N GLN A 353 -20.25 -13.10 -7.50
CA GLN A 353 -21.54 -13.24 -6.83
C GLN A 353 -21.33 -13.38 -5.33
N MET A 354 -22.33 -12.97 -4.55
CA MET A 354 -22.30 -13.15 -3.10
C MET A 354 -22.26 -14.65 -2.78
N PRO A 355 -21.26 -15.13 -2.00
CA PRO A 355 -21.23 -16.51 -1.59
C PRO A 355 -22.37 -16.82 -0.60
N ASN A 356 -22.69 -18.11 -0.43
CA ASN A 356 -23.66 -18.55 0.56
C ASN A 356 -23.17 -18.34 1.99
N ASP A 357 -21.87 -18.57 2.22
CA ASP A 357 -21.17 -18.27 3.47
C ASP A 357 -20.43 -16.93 3.30
N PRO A 358 -20.80 -15.86 4.02
CA PRO A 358 -20.13 -14.56 3.91
C PRO A 358 -18.62 -14.62 4.21
N ASP A 359 -18.16 -15.58 5.02
CA ASP A 359 -16.73 -15.75 5.31
C ASP A 359 -15.92 -16.17 4.07
N ASP A 360 -16.56 -16.69 3.01
CA ASP A 360 -15.90 -17.00 1.73
C ASP A 360 -15.49 -15.76 0.93
N LEU A 361 -15.88 -14.55 1.37
CA LEU A 361 -15.33 -13.30 0.85
C LEU A 361 -13.88 -13.07 1.29
N ILE A 362 -13.41 -13.78 2.32
CA ILE A 362 -12.05 -13.69 2.85
C ILE A 362 -11.20 -14.76 2.18
N LEU A 363 -10.36 -14.36 1.22
CA LEU A 363 -9.50 -15.28 0.48
C LEU A 363 -8.60 -16.14 1.38
N HIS A 364 -8.14 -15.57 2.50
CA HIS A 364 -7.31 -16.24 3.51
C HIS A 364 -8.11 -16.67 4.76
N ARG A 365 -9.40 -17.04 4.63
CA ARG A 365 -10.27 -17.42 5.76
C ARG A 365 -9.63 -18.46 6.69
N LEU A 366 -9.05 -19.53 6.14
CA LEU A 366 -8.44 -20.61 6.93
C LEU A 366 -7.19 -20.14 7.69
N THR A 367 -6.41 -19.24 7.09
CA THR A 367 -5.23 -18.64 7.73
C THR A 367 -5.66 -17.79 8.92
N LEU A 368 -6.65 -16.90 8.73
CA LEU A 368 -7.20 -16.07 9.79
C LEU A 368 -7.82 -16.92 10.91
N GLU A 369 -8.65 -17.93 10.58
CA GLU A 369 -9.22 -18.86 11.57
C GLU A 369 -8.14 -19.53 12.43
N LYS A 370 -7.04 -20.00 11.83
CA LYS A 370 -5.92 -20.63 12.54
C LYS A 370 -5.18 -19.64 13.44
N MET A 371 -5.00 -18.40 13.00
CA MET A 371 -4.38 -17.33 13.80
C MET A 371 -5.21 -17.02 15.03
N LEU A 372 -6.52 -16.79 14.86
CA LEU A 372 -7.45 -16.53 15.97
C LEU A 372 -7.58 -17.72 16.94
N ASN A 373 -7.32 -18.95 16.47
CA ASN A 373 -7.28 -20.14 17.32
C ASN A 373 -5.91 -20.38 17.99
N GLY A 374 -4.89 -19.56 17.72
CA GLY A 374 -3.53 -19.77 18.23
C GLY A 374 -2.83 -21.01 17.66
N THR A 375 -3.29 -21.52 16.50
CA THR A 375 -2.78 -22.77 15.90
C THR A 375 -1.93 -22.54 14.64
N TYR A 376 -1.90 -21.32 14.11
CA TYR A 376 -1.20 -21.01 12.86
C TYR A 376 0.31 -21.28 12.95
N TRP A 377 0.98 -20.65 13.92
CA TRP A 377 2.44 -20.68 14.03
C TRP A 377 3.02 -22.06 14.34
N ALA A 378 2.24 -22.96 14.96
CA ALA A 378 2.67 -24.33 15.20
C ALA A 378 2.85 -25.14 13.89
N GLY A 379 2.20 -24.71 12.80
CA GLY A 379 2.29 -25.34 11.48
C GLY A 379 3.27 -24.66 10.53
N VAL A 380 3.84 -23.51 10.89
CA VAL A 380 4.80 -22.77 10.05
C VAL A 380 6.22 -23.20 10.43
N PRO A 381 7.06 -23.64 9.49
CA PRO A 381 8.47 -23.93 9.76
C PRO A 381 9.18 -22.72 10.37
N ALA A 382 10.07 -22.98 11.33
CA ALA A 382 10.76 -21.94 12.09
C ALA A 382 11.70 -21.06 11.26
#